data_AF-A0A6N8VJ25-F1
#
_entry.id   AF-A0A6N8VJ25-F1
#
_cell.length_a   1.000
_cell.length_b   1.000
_cell.length_c   1.000
_cell.angle_alpha   90.00
_cell.angle_beta   90.00
_cell.angle_gamma   90.00
#
_symmetry.space_group_name_H-M   'P 1'
#
loop_
_entity.id
_entity.type
_entity.pdbx_description
1 polymer ?
#
loop_
_entity_poly.entity_id
_entity_poly.type
_entity_poly.pdbx_seq_one_letter_code
_entity_poly.pdbx_strand_id
1 'polypeptide(L)'
;MKVSYRWLCDVAPGIGLTVDEAMARLALRGAPVEEVEDLAAGLRDIVVGQVLDARPHPNADRLTLCRVLGPDGEVPVVCGAPDVRSGSFYPFAPVGAKLPGGFRIGKRKIRGHFSQGMLCSERELELGDDQAGIMLLKGDYEAGAPFAPAAELDDHRLDVEVTPNRGDLLSHVGIARELHPVGQGGIVLPAFPTGAGAGVGLESSFARGSSDSASAGVRIRIEDPELCSRYLGAVIRGVTVGPSPRWLANRLRAAGQRPINNVVDATNYVMLELGQPLHAFDLHRLADATIVVGRARPGETLVTLDGEARPITSEMLMIRDADRPVAIA
;
A
#
# COMPACT_ATOMS: atom_id res chain seq x y z
N MET A 1 5.67 -0.29 -15.64
CA MET A 1 5.49 0.47 -14.38
C MET A 1 4.03 0.38 -14.00
N LYS A 2 3.73 -0.29 -12.89
CA LYS A 2 2.34 -0.53 -12.48
C LYS A 2 1.81 0.63 -11.65
N VAL A 3 0.71 1.24 -12.09
CA VAL A 3 0.05 2.35 -11.40
C VAL A 3 -1.44 2.11 -11.21
N SER A 4 -1.97 2.63 -10.11
CA SER A 4 -3.40 2.68 -9.81
C SER A 4 -4.04 3.87 -10.52
N TYR A 5 -5.04 3.64 -11.36
CA TYR A 5 -5.73 4.71 -12.07
C TYR A 5 -6.46 5.65 -11.10
N ARG A 6 -7.13 5.09 -10.10
CA ARG A 6 -7.77 5.85 -9.02
C ARG A 6 -6.77 6.75 -8.29
N TRP A 7 -5.59 6.23 -7.96
CA TRP A 7 -4.54 7.03 -7.30
C TRP A 7 -4.03 8.16 -8.20
N LEU A 8 -3.92 7.95 -9.52
CA LEU A 8 -3.61 9.03 -10.45
C LEU A 8 -4.66 10.15 -10.37
N CYS A 9 -5.95 9.79 -10.31
CA CYS A 9 -7.04 10.76 -10.14
C CYS A 9 -7.02 11.45 -8.77
N ASP A 10 -6.65 10.74 -7.68
CA ASP A 10 -6.51 11.35 -6.36
C ASP A 10 -5.40 12.42 -6.35
N VAL A 11 -4.26 12.12 -6.98
CA VAL A 11 -3.10 13.03 -7.07
C VAL A 11 -3.34 14.14 -8.08
N ALA A 12 -4.23 13.95 -9.05
CA ALA A 12 -4.57 14.95 -10.05
C ALA A 12 -6.08 14.92 -10.34
N PRO A 13 -6.92 15.52 -9.48
CA PRO A 13 -8.39 15.45 -9.58
C PRO A 13 -9.00 15.99 -10.88
N GLY A 14 -8.23 16.71 -11.70
CA GLY A 14 -8.64 17.15 -13.04
C GLY A 14 -8.47 16.10 -14.15
N ILE A 15 -8.01 14.89 -13.84
CA ILE A 15 -8.06 13.75 -14.76
C ILE A 15 -9.51 13.27 -14.85
N GLY A 16 -10.23 13.78 -15.85
CA GLY A 16 -11.59 13.36 -16.20
C GLY A 16 -11.65 12.39 -17.38
N LEU A 17 -10.61 11.57 -17.55
CA LEU A 17 -10.52 10.63 -18.67
C LEU A 17 -11.20 9.30 -18.30
N THR A 18 -11.57 8.52 -19.31
CA THR A 18 -11.71 7.07 -19.12
C THR A 18 -10.33 6.40 -19.10
N VAL A 19 -10.27 5.13 -18.70
CA VAL A 19 -9.04 4.34 -18.78
C VAL A 19 -8.53 4.26 -20.23
N ASP A 20 -9.41 4.00 -21.20
CA ASP A 20 -9.04 3.93 -22.62
C ASP A 20 -8.47 5.26 -23.15
N GLU A 21 -9.07 6.39 -22.75
CA GLU A 21 -8.58 7.73 -23.11
C GLU A 21 -7.23 8.03 -22.48
N ALA A 22 -7.01 7.59 -21.23
CA ALA A 22 -5.72 7.72 -20.55
C ALA A 22 -4.64 6.89 -21.25
N MET A 23 -4.94 5.64 -21.64
CA MET A 23 -4.03 4.79 -22.40
C MET A 23 -3.64 5.43 -23.74
N ALA A 24 -4.63 5.88 -24.51
CA ALA A 24 -4.39 6.51 -25.81
C ALA A 24 -3.51 7.77 -25.66
N ARG A 25 -3.74 8.56 -24.60
CA ARG A 25 -2.94 9.75 -24.30
C ARG A 25 -1.50 9.39 -23.93
N LEU A 26 -1.30 8.42 -23.04
CA LEU A 26 0.05 7.99 -22.65
C LEU A 26 0.84 7.42 -23.83
N ALA A 27 0.19 6.65 -24.70
CA ALA A 27 0.81 6.13 -25.92
C ALA A 27 1.32 7.26 -26.84
N LEU A 28 0.51 8.30 -27.08
CA LEU A 28 0.93 9.49 -27.84
C LEU A 28 2.09 10.26 -27.21
N ARG A 29 2.33 10.06 -25.90
CA ARG A 29 3.41 10.67 -25.13
C ARG A 29 4.63 9.77 -24.94
N GLY A 30 4.67 8.63 -25.64
CA GLY A 30 5.79 7.70 -25.61
C GLY A 30 5.85 6.82 -24.36
N ALA A 31 4.70 6.57 -23.73
CA ALA A 31 4.57 5.70 -22.57
C ALA A 31 3.35 4.77 -22.74
N PRO A 32 3.33 3.85 -23.73
CA PRO A 32 2.16 3.01 -23.98
C PRO A 32 1.83 2.13 -22.76
N VAL A 33 0.55 1.78 -22.62
CA VAL A 33 0.09 0.84 -21.59
C VAL A 33 0.06 -0.56 -22.20
N GLU A 34 0.83 -1.49 -21.62
CA GLU A 34 0.93 -2.87 -22.07
C GLU A 34 -0.25 -3.72 -21.60
N GLU A 35 -0.69 -3.50 -20.36
CA GLU A 35 -1.75 -4.28 -19.71
C GLU A 35 -2.64 -3.38 -18.86
N VAL A 36 -3.94 -3.69 -18.85
CA VAL A 36 -4.93 -3.12 -17.94
C VAL A 36 -5.61 -4.23 -17.19
N GLU A 37 -5.63 -4.11 -15.86
CA GLU A 37 -6.26 -5.08 -14.97
C GLU A 37 -7.34 -4.40 -14.13
N ASP A 38 -8.58 -4.91 -14.20
CA ASP A 38 -9.68 -4.52 -13.32
C ASP A 38 -9.50 -5.23 -11.97
N LEU A 39 -9.11 -4.46 -10.95
CA LEU A 39 -8.83 -4.99 -9.61
C LEU A 39 -10.11 -5.41 -8.87
N ALA A 40 -11.28 -4.95 -9.31
CA ALA A 40 -12.58 -5.29 -8.74
C ALA A 40 -13.27 -6.45 -9.46
N ALA A 41 -12.70 -6.98 -10.55
CA ALA A 41 -13.32 -8.02 -11.37
C ALA A 41 -13.76 -9.26 -10.55
N GLY A 42 -12.94 -9.69 -9.60
CA GLY A 42 -13.23 -10.82 -8.71
C GLY A 42 -14.23 -10.53 -7.60
N LEU A 43 -14.63 -9.26 -7.40
CA LEU A 43 -15.43 -8.79 -6.28
C LEU A 43 -16.84 -8.35 -6.68
N ARG A 44 -17.21 -8.45 -7.96
CA ARG A 44 -18.47 -7.93 -8.52
C ARG A 44 -19.74 -8.53 -7.89
N ASP A 45 -19.67 -9.79 -7.47
CA ASP A 45 -20.80 -10.49 -6.83
C ASP A 45 -20.87 -10.22 -5.31
N ILE A 46 -19.91 -9.48 -4.76
CA ILE A 46 -19.81 -9.20 -3.33
C ILE A 46 -20.50 -7.87 -3.06
N VAL A 47 -21.33 -7.86 -2.03
CA VAL A 47 -22.09 -6.69 -1.60
C VAL A 47 -21.81 -6.40 -0.14
N VAL A 48 -22.21 -5.23 0.34
CA VAL A 48 -22.16 -4.90 1.76
C VAL A 48 -23.34 -5.55 2.47
N GLY A 49 -23.08 -6.35 3.51
CA GLY A 49 -24.10 -6.91 4.39
C GLY A 49 -24.07 -6.28 5.77
N GLN A 50 -25.23 -5.97 6.33
CA GLN A 50 -25.36 -5.51 7.72
C GLN A 50 -25.75 -6.68 8.62
N VAL A 51 -24.98 -6.94 9.67
CA VAL A 51 -25.33 -7.95 10.67
C VAL A 51 -26.32 -7.35 11.66
N LEU A 52 -27.60 -7.71 11.56
CA LEU A 52 -28.66 -7.21 12.45
C LEU A 52 -28.60 -7.86 13.84
N ASP A 53 -28.28 -9.14 13.90
CA ASP A 53 -28.19 -9.94 15.12
C ASP A 53 -27.09 -11.00 14.97
N ALA A 54 -26.38 -11.29 16.06
CA ALA A 54 -25.31 -12.29 16.11
C ALA A 54 -25.36 -13.00 17.47
N ARG A 55 -25.59 -14.32 17.45
CA ARG A 55 -25.71 -15.13 18.66
C ARG A 55 -24.94 -16.45 18.56
N PRO A 56 -24.41 -17.00 19.67
CA PRO A 56 -23.72 -18.29 19.66
C PRO A 56 -24.59 -19.41 19.09
N HIS A 57 -23.97 -20.31 18.34
CA HIS A 57 -24.66 -21.48 17.79
C HIS A 57 -24.93 -22.50 18.90
N PRO A 58 -26.18 -22.98 19.10
CA PRO A 58 -26.54 -23.83 20.24
C PRO A 58 -25.84 -25.19 20.23
N ASN A 59 -25.45 -25.68 19.04
CA ASN A 59 -24.79 -26.97 18.85
C ASN A 59 -23.33 -26.88 18.37
N ALA A 60 -22.67 -25.72 18.49
CA ALA A 60 -21.27 -25.54 18.06
C ALA A 60 -20.58 -24.32 18.69
N ASP A 61 -19.49 -24.54 19.43
CA ASP A 61 -18.79 -23.49 20.20
C ASP A 61 -18.05 -22.45 19.35
N ARG A 62 -17.74 -22.78 18.08
CA ARG A 62 -16.99 -21.93 17.14
C ARG A 62 -17.85 -21.31 16.05
N LEU A 63 -19.18 -21.45 16.14
CA LEU A 63 -20.08 -20.92 15.13
C LEU A 63 -21.01 -19.87 15.76
N THR A 64 -21.30 -18.85 14.98
CA THR A 64 -22.23 -17.78 15.31
C THR A 64 -23.36 -17.81 14.30
N LEU A 65 -24.59 -17.76 14.78
CA LEU A 65 -25.78 -17.57 13.97
C LEU A 65 -26.00 -16.07 13.78
N CYS A 66 -25.83 -15.61 12.55
CA CYS A 66 -26.01 -14.22 12.17
C CYS A 66 -27.30 -14.04 11.37
N ARG A 67 -27.92 -12.88 11.56
CA ARG A 67 -29.06 -12.40 10.79
C ARG A 67 -28.55 -11.23 9.95
N VAL A 68 -28.39 -11.44 8.65
CA VAL A 68 -27.70 -10.49 7.76
C VAL A 68 -28.72 -9.86 6.83
N LEU A 69 -28.78 -8.52 6.82
CA LEU A 69 -29.48 -7.78 5.79
C LEU A 69 -28.58 -7.68 4.57
N GLY A 70 -29.00 -8.31 3.47
CA GLY A 70 -28.35 -8.28 2.16
C GLY A 70 -29.23 -7.62 1.09
N PRO A 71 -28.96 -7.86 -0.20
CA PRO A 71 -29.64 -7.18 -1.30
C PRO A 71 -31.11 -7.57 -1.43
N ASP A 72 -31.44 -8.84 -1.17
CA ASP A 72 -32.82 -9.37 -1.26
C ASP A 72 -33.54 -9.40 0.11
N GLY A 73 -33.02 -8.66 1.08
CA GLY A 73 -33.54 -8.62 2.46
C GLY A 73 -32.76 -9.49 3.43
N GLU A 74 -33.43 -9.89 4.50
CA GLU A 74 -32.82 -10.54 5.65
C GLU A 74 -32.65 -12.06 5.44
N VAL A 75 -31.43 -12.55 5.68
CA VAL A 75 -31.09 -13.96 5.53
C VAL A 75 -30.30 -14.50 6.72
N PRO A 76 -30.49 -15.79 7.09
CA PRO A 76 -29.67 -16.43 8.11
C PRO A 76 -28.31 -16.82 7.52
N VAL A 77 -27.23 -16.49 8.24
CA VAL A 77 -25.86 -16.82 7.87
C VAL A 77 -25.16 -17.45 9.06
N VAL A 78 -24.48 -18.57 8.85
CA VAL A 78 -23.64 -19.21 9.89
C VAL A 78 -22.21 -18.74 9.69
N CYS A 79 -21.68 -17.96 10.62
CA CYS A 79 -20.33 -17.42 10.57
C CYS A 79 -19.41 -18.19 11.52
N GLY A 80 -18.21 -18.56 11.06
CA GLY A 80 -17.20 -19.22 11.89
C GLY A 80 -16.18 -18.27 12.51
N ALA A 81 -16.26 -16.98 12.21
CA ALA A 81 -15.32 -16.00 12.71
C ALA A 81 -15.72 -15.53 14.11
N PRO A 82 -14.75 -15.41 15.04
CA PRO A 82 -15.02 -15.10 16.44
C PRO A 82 -15.38 -13.63 16.69
N ASP A 83 -15.19 -12.77 15.69
CA ASP A 83 -15.17 -11.31 15.80
C ASP A 83 -16.36 -10.62 15.11
N VAL A 84 -17.40 -11.38 14.75
CA VAL A 84 -18.64 -10.83 14.19
C VAL A 84 -19.44 -10.03 15.23
N ARG A 85 -19.95 -8.86 14.81
CA ARG A 85 -20.64 -7.91 15.68
C ARG A 85 -21.98 -7.48 15.09
N SER A 86 -23.01 -7.48 15.92
CA SER A 86 -24.32 -6.90 15.56
C SER A 86 -24.20 -5.38 15.33
N GLY A 87 -25.02 -4.86 14.42
CA GLY A 87 -25.01 -3.47 13.95
C GLY A 87 -23.88 -3.12 12.98
N SER A 88 -22.95 -4.05 12.69
CA SER A 88 -21.76 -3.78 11.87
C SER A 88 -21.91 -4.24 10.42
N PHE A 89 -21.07 -3.68 9.54
CA PHE A 89 -21.04 -3.97 8.10
C PHE A 89 -19.85 -4.82 7.71
N TYR A 90 -20.07 -5.74 6.77
CA TYR A 90 -19.10 -6.71 6.30
C TYR A 90 -19.29 -6.98 4.80
N PRO A 91 -18.26 -7.43 4.07
CA PRO A 91 -18.48 -8.02 2.76
C PRO A 91 -19.32 -9.29 2.91
N PHE A 92 -20.40 -9.33 2.13
CA PHE A 92 -21.36 -10.41 2.10
C PHE A 92 -21.44 -10.97 0.69
N ALA A 93 -21.21 -12.28 0.59
CA ALA A 93 -21.41 -13.03 -0.63
C ALA A 93 -22.79 -13.72 -0.57
N PRO A 94 -23.81 -13.23 -1.30
CA PRO A 94 -25.13 -13.84 -1.33
C PRO A 94 -25.13 -15.20 -2.03
N VAL A 95 -26.21 -15.96 -1.90
CA VAL A 95 -26.37 -17.23 -2.65
C VAL A 95 -26.29 -16.96 -4.15
N GLY A 96 -25.45 -17.72 -4.84
CA GLY A 96 -25.15 -17.54 -6.26
C GLY A 96 -23.87 -16.74 -6.54
N ALA A 97 -23.38 -15.97 -5.57
CA ALA A 97 -22.16 -15.19 -5.71
C ALA A 97 -20.93 -16.08 -5.95
N LYS A 98 -20.01 -15.59 -6.78
CA LYS A 98 -18.71 -16.21 -7.02
C LYS A 98 -17.63 -15.42 -6.30
N LEU A 99 -16.91 -16.08 -5.40
CA LEU A 99 -15.71 -15.51 -4.78
C LEU A 99 -14.52 -15.54 -5.77
N PRO A 100 -13.47 -14.73 -5.50
CA PRO A 100 -12.13 -14.98 -6.02
C PRO A 100 -11.71 -16.45 -5.84
N GLY A 101 -10.91 -16.97 -6.77
CA GLY A 101 -10.59 -18.41 -6.85
C GLY A 101 -11.72 -19.31 -7.38
N GLY A 102 -12.91 -18.76 -7.65
CA GLY A 102 -13.99 -19.45 -8.37
C GLY A 102 -15.01 -20.22 -7.53
N PHE A 103 -14.95 -20.08 -6.21
CA PHE A 103 -15.90 -20.74 -5.31
C PHE A 103 -17.29 -20.09 -5.40
N ARG A 104 -18.33 -20.89 -5.65
CA ARG A 104 -19.73 -20.43 -5.71
C ARG A 104 -20.46 -20.63 -4.39
N ILE A 105 -21.10 -19.57 -3.91
CA ILE A 105 -21.90 -19.58 -2.69
C ILE A 105 -23.25 -20.24 -2.95
N GLY A 106 -23.65 -21.12 -2.04
CA GLY A 106 -24.90 -21.86 -2.13
C GLY A 106 -25.60 -21.90 -0.77
N LYS A 107 -26.92 -22.17 -0.78
CA LYS A 107 -27.68 -22.44 0.44
C LYS A 107 -27.25 -23.79 1.02
N ARG A 108 -26.80 -23.80 2.28
CA ARG A 108 -26.34 -25.03 2.96
C ARG A 108 -26.94 -25.12 4.36
N LYS A 109 -27.11 -26.36 4.84
CA LYS A 109 -27.50 -26.61 6.23
C LYS A 109 -26.24 -26.94 7.04
N ILE A 110 -25.90 -26.10 8.00
CA ILE A 110 -24.73 -26.23 8.86
C ILE A 110 -25.25 -26.49 10.28
N ARG A 111 -24.93 -27.68 10.82
CA ARG A 111 -25.28 -28.09 12.20
C ARG A 111 -26.74 -27.85 12.60
N GLY A 112 -27.65 -28.02 11.64
CA GLY A 112 -29.11 -27.89 11.85
C GLY A 112 -29.71 -26.58 11.35
N HIS A 113 -28.90 -25.55 11.10
CA HIS A 113 -29.36 -24.22 10.69
C HIS A 113 -29.02 -23.93 9.22
N PHE A 114 -29.87 -23.18 8.53
CA PHE A 114 -29.59 -22.76 7.16
C PHE A 114 -28.63 -21.57 7.14
N SER A 115 -27.62 -21.63 6.28
CA SER A 115 -26.80 -20.49 5.87
C SER A 115 -27.13 -20.15 4.43
N GLN A 116 -27.52 -18.90 4.19
CA GLN A 116 -27.92 -18.37 2.88
C GLN A 116 -26.97 -17.24 2.46
N GLY A 117 -25.69 -17.58 2.38
CA GLY A 117 -24.62 -16.66 2.06
C GLY A 117 -23.41 -16.87 2.97
N MET A 118 -22.45 -15.96 2.86
CA MET A 118 -21.20 -15.97 3.62
C MET A 118 -20.73 -14.54 3.90
N LEU A 119 -20.30 -14.28 5.15
CA LEU A 119 -19.52 -13.09 5.49
C LEU A 119 -18.05 -13.38 5.18
N CYS A 120 -17.39 -12.50 4.43
CA CYS A 120 -16.06 -12.79 3.90
C CYS A 120 -14.94 -12.17 4.74
N SER A 121 -13.81 -12.87 4.78
CA SER A 121 -12.50 -12.38 5.24
C SER A 121 -11.71 -11.74 4.10
N GLU A 122 -10.64 -11.00 4.43
CA GLU A 122 -9.74 -10.47 3.39
C GLU A 122 -9.10 -11.58 2.54
N ARG A 123 -8.79 -12.72 3.16
CA ARG A 123 -8.21 -13.88 2.48
C ARG A 123 -9.15 -14.49 1.45
N GLU A 124 -10.43 -14.67 1.80
CA GLU A 124 -11.44 -15.21 0.86
C GLU A 124 -11.71 -14.28 -0.32
N LEU A 125 -11.43 -12.99 -0.14
CA LEU A 125 -11.53 -11.97 -1.18
C LEU A 125 -10.21 -11.72 -1.92
N GLU A 126 -9.14 -12.46 -1.60
CA GLU A 126 -7.77 -12.27 -2.13
C GLU A 126 -7.22 -10.84 -1.91
N LEU A 127 -7.66 -10.16 -0.84
CA LEU A 127 -7.27 -8.80 -0.49
C LEU A 127 -6.14 -8.72 0.55
N GLY A 128 -5.82 -9.82 1.22
CA GLY A 128 -4.81 -9.87 2.25
C GLY A 128 -4.62 -11.26 2.85
N ASP A 129 -3.53 -11.42 3.61
CA ASP A 129 -3.17 -12.69 4.27
C ASP A 129 -3.79 -12.83 5.67
N ASP A 130 -4.67 -11.92 6.09
CA ASP A 130 -5.26 -11.96 7.42
C ASP A 130 -6.13 -13.22 7.59
N GLN A 131 -5.75 -14.07 8.55
CA GLN A 131 -6.42 -15.31 8.90
C GLN A 131 -7.24 -15.18 10.19
N ALA A 132 -7.23 -14.01 10.85
CA ALA A 132 -7.74 -13.87 12.21
C ALA A 132 -9.26 -13.64 12.29
N GLY A 133 -9.93 -13.18 11.23
CA GLY A 133 -11.34 -12.83 11.31
C GLY A 133 -12.02 -12.44 10.00
N ILE A 134 -13.27 -11.98 10.12
CA ILE A 134 -14.05 -11.42 9.00
C ILE A 134 -13.73 -9.94 8.80
N MET A 135 -13.83 -9.47 7.55
CA MET A 135 -13.43 -8.11 7.20
C MET A 135 -14.46 -7.07 7.67
N LEU A 136 -14.23 -6.45 8.82
CA LEU A 136 -15.07 -5.36 9.32
C LEU A 136 -14.93 -4.09 8.46
N LEU A 137 -16.05 -3.56 7.99
CA LEU A 137 -16.12 -2.26 7.31
C LEU A 137 -16.40 -1.16 8.35
N LYS A 138 -15.50 -0.18 8.42
CA LYS A 138 -15.63 0.97 9.32
C LYS A 138 -16.41 2.07 8.61
N GLY A 139 -17.60 2.38 9.11
CA GLY A 139 -18.48 3.42 8.56
C GLY A 139 -19.92 2.94 8.48
N ASP A 140 -20.77 3.80 7.94
CA ASP A 140 -22.17 3.50 7.67
C ASP A 140 -22.35 3.27 6.17
N TYR A 141 -22.92 2.13 5.82
CA TYR A 141 -23.10 1.71 4.44
C TYR A 141 -24.55 1.31 4.20
N GLU A 142 -24.98 1.32 2.94
CA GLU A 142 -26.25 0.75 2.56
C GLU A 142 -26.09 -0.76 2.35
N ALA A 143 -26.92 -1.55 3.06
CA ALA A 143 -26.94 -2.99 2.87
C ALA A 143 -27.40 -3.34 1.44
N GLY A 144 -26.68 -4.26 0.79
CA GLY A 144 -26.88 -4.62 -0.61
C GLY A 144 -26.08 -3.78 -1.61
N ALA A 145 -25.45 -2.68 -1.19
CA ALA A 145 -24.59 -1.90 -2.07
C ALA A 145 -23.35 -2.70 -2.54
N PRO A 146 -22.81 -2.43 -3.75
CA PRO A 146 -21.59 -3.08 -4.23
C PRO A 146 -20.42 -2.92 -3.26
N PHE A 147 -19.71 -4.01 -2.98
CA PHE A 147 -18.62 -4.01 -1.99
C PHE A 147 -17.38 -3.25 -2.48
N ALA A 148 -16.97 -3.44 -3.73
CA ALA A 148 -15.71 -2.87 -4.22
C ALA A 148 -15.65 -1.33 -4.12
N PRO A 149 -16.70 -0.56 -4.50
CA PRO A 149 -16.73 0.88 -4.25
C PRO A 149 -16.70 1.24 -2.76
N ALA A 150 -17.47 0.53 -1.93
CA ALA A 150 -17.54 0.76 -0.48
C ALA A 150 -16.21 0.52 0.26
N ALA A 151 -15.40 -0.41 -0.25
CA ALA A 151 -14.07 -0.73 0.26
C ALA A 151 -12.95 0.04 -0.42
N GLU A 152 -13.28 0.93 -1.37
CA GLU A 152 -12.31 1.69 -2.17
C GLU A 152 -11.38 0.81 -3.01
N LEU A 153 -11.91 -0.27 -3.55
CA LEU A 153 -11.21 -1.28 -4.35
C LEU A 153 -11.61 -1.26 -5.83
N ASP A 154 -12.58 -0.41 -6.20
CA ASP A 154 -12.95 -0.16 -7.59
C ASP A 154 -11.86 0.70 -8.24
N ASP A 155 -10.96 0.01 -8.98
CA ASP A 155 -9.75 0.59 -9.55
C ASP A 155 -9.22 -0.25 -10.72
N HIS A 156 -8.47 0.39 -11.60
CA HIS A 156 -7.76 -0.25 -12.71
C HIS A 156 -6.26 -0.07 -12.53
N ARG A 157 -5.52 -1.18 -12.62
CA ARG A 157 -4.06 -1.16 -12.65
C ARG A 157 -3.59 -1.09 -14.09
N LEU A 158 -2.81 -0.06 -14.40
CA LEU A 158 -2.18 0.14 -15.70
C LEU A 158 -0.71 -0.28 -15.61
N ASP A 159 -0.23 -1.15 -16.51
CA ASP A 159 1.20 -1.39 -16.69
C ASP A 159 1.74 -0.52 -17.82
N VAL A 160 2.39 0.57 -17.43
CA VAL A 160 2.93 1.59 -18.35
C VAL A 160 4.36 1.21 -18.75
N GLU A 161 4.63 1.05 -20.04
CA GLU A 161 5.98 0.91 -20.55
C GLU A 161 6.73 2.24 -20.42
N VAL A 162 7.79 2.26 -19.61
CA VAL A 162 8.60 3.48 -19.38
C VAL A 162 9.97 3.31 -20.02
N THR A 163 10.25 4.17 -20.99
CA THR A 163 11.54 4.21 -21.69
C THR A 163 12.66 4.77 -20.79
N PRO A 164 13.94 4.39 -20.98
CA PRO A 164 15.03 4.78 -20.08
C PRO A 164 15.25 6.29 -19.93
N ASN A 165 14.85 7.08 -20.93
CA ASN A 165 14.93 8.55 -20.91
C ASN A 165 13.76 9.21 -20.16
N ARG A 166 12.79 8.44 -19.65
CA ARG A 166 11.56 8.91 -18.99
C ARG A 166 11.47 8.45 -17.53
N GLY A 167 12.57 8.55 -16.80
CA GLY A 167 12.59 8.24 -15.36
C GLY A 167 11.58 9.06 -14.54
N ASP A 168 11.14 10.22 -15.05
CA ASP A 168 10.07 11.03 -14.47
C ASP A 168 8.74 10.26 -14.36
N LEU A 169 8.49 9.29 -15.24
CA LEU A 169 7.27 8.48 -15.26
C LEU A 169 7.31 7.26 -14.33
N LEU A 170 8.39 7.04 -13.59
CA LEU A 170 8.48 5.96 -12.58
C LEU A 170 7.78 6.35 -11.26
N SER A 171 6.67 7.10 -11.35
CA SER A 171 5.88 7.57 -10.22
C SER A 171 4.45 7.94 -10.61
N HIS A 172 3.53 7.90 -9.66
CA HIS A 172 2.13 8.33 -9.86
C HIS A 172 2.06 9.83 -10.18
N VAL A 173 2.85 10.68 -9.51
CA VAL A 173 2.92 12.12 -9.85
C VAL A 173 3.42 12.35 -11.27
N GLY A 174 4.42 11.59 -11.71
CA GLY A 174 4.96 11.67 -13.06
C GLY A 174 3.94 11.34 -14.13
N ILE A 175 3.27 10.21 -13.98
CA ILE A 175 2.23 9.76 -14.92
C ILE A 175 0.99 10.67 -14.85
N ALA A 176 0.56 11.07 -13.66
CA ALA A 176 -0.58 11.97 -13.49
C ALA A 176 -0.32 13.32 -14.18
N ARG A 177 0.91 13.83 -14.11
CA ARG A 177 1.32 15.06 -14.81
C ARG A 177 1.23 14.93 -16.34
N GLU A 178 1.55 13.75 -16.87
CA GLU A 178 1.46 13.47 -18.31
C GLU A 178 -0.01 13.38 -18.78
N LEU A 179 -0.90 12.88 -17.92
CA LEU A 179 -2.33 12.75 -18.21
C LEU A 179 -3.12 14.05 -18.03
N HIS A 180 -2.73 14.87 -17.05
CA HIS A 180 -3.49 16.03 -16.63
C HIS A 180 -3.59 17.09 -17.74
N PRO A 181 -4.78 17.64 -18.07
CA PRO A 181 -4.96 18.58 -19.19
C PRO A 181 -4.10 19.84 -19.12
N VAL A 182 -3.85 20.40 -17.92
CA VAL A 182 -2.97 21.56 -17.72
C VAL A 182 -1.55 21.19 -17.25
N GLY A 183 -1.18 19.90 -17.30
CA GLY A 183 0.11 19.40 -16.84
C GLY A 183 0.36 19.61 -15.35
N GLN A 184 1.56 20.07 -14.98
CA GLN A 184 2.03 20.20 -13.59
C GLN A 184 1.10 21.00 -12.66
N GLY A 185 0.38 22.00 -13.19
CA GLY A 185 -0.50 22.86 -12.39
C GLY A 185 -1.75 22.16 -11.86
N GLY A 186 -2.00 20.91 -12.25
CA GLY A 186 -3.13 20.10 -11.78
C GLY A 186 -2.80 19.08 -10.70
N ILE A 187 -1.53 18.96 -10.29
CA ILE A 187 -1.13 18.01 -9.25
C ILE A 187 -1.49 18.58 -7.88
N VAL A 188 -2.21 17.80 -7.09
CA VAL A 188 -2.61 18.09 -5.72
C VAL A 188 -1.98 17.06 -4.80
N LEU A 189 -0.90 17.44 -4.13
CA LEU A 189 -0.29 16.63 -3.09
C LEU A 189 -0.83 17.04 -1.71
N PRO A 190 -0.97 16.09 -0.76
CA PRO A 190 -1.30 16.42 0.61
C PRO A 190 -0.32 17.47 1.14
N ALA A 191 -0.83 18.50 1.81
CA ALA A 191 0.04 19.45 2.48
C ALA A 191 0.89 18.69 3.51
N PHE A 192 2.20 18.87 3.48
CA PHE A 192 3.05 18.34 4.53
C PHE A 192 2.59 18.95 5.86
N PRO A 193 2.29 18.14 6.89
CA PRO A 193 1.94 18.64 8.20
C PRO A 193 3.12 19.46 8.74
N THR A 194 3.06 20.77 8.56
CA THR A 194 4.11 21.71 8.97
C THR A 194 3.47 22.69 9.95
N GLY A 195 3.96 22.71 11.20
CA GLY A 195 3.49 23.63 12.24
C GLY A 195 3.17 22.96 13.59
N ALA A 196 3.08 23.80 14.62
CA ALA A 196 2.92 23.41 16.03
C ALA A 196 1.63 22.63 16.37
N GLY A 197 0.68 22.52 15.43
CA GLY A 197 -0.59 21.81 15.60
C GLY A 197 -0.68 20.42 14.96
N ALA A 198 0.34 19.98 14.22
CA ALA A 198 0.26 18.76 13.42
C ALA A 198 0.63 17.47 14.17
N GLY A 199 0.91 17.54 15.48
CA GLY A 199 1.26 16.39 16.31
C GLY A 199 2.61 15.73 16.01
N VAL A 200 3.29 16.14 14.93
CA VAL A 200 4.63 15.70 14.54
C VAL A 200 5.54 16.91 14.51
N GLY A 201 6.32 17.10 15.59
CA GLY A 201 7.35 18.14 15.64
C GLY A 201 8.51 17.78 14.72
N LEU A 202 8.47 18.27 13.47
CA LEU A 202 9.58 18.10 12.54
C LEU A 202 10.57 19.26 12.73
N GLU A 203 11.58 19.05 13.58
CA GLU A 203 12.74 19.95 13.62
C GLU A 203 13.61 19.66 12.40
N SER A 204 13.70 20.65 11.49
CA SER A 204 14.53 20.54 10.29
C SER A 204 15.74 21.45 10.42
N SER A 205 16.93 20.88 10.20
CA SER A 205 18.19 21.60 10.15
C SER A 205 18.85 21.33 8.80
N PHE A 206 19.13 22.37 8.03
CA PHE A 206 19.77 22.25 6.73
C PHE A 206 21.18 22.82 6.78
N ALA A 207 22.19 22.00 6.49
CA ALA A 207 23.55 22.47 6.23
C ALA A 207 23.75 22.57 4.71
N ARG A 208 23.92 23.80 4.19
CA ARG A 208 24.31 24.00 2.78
C ARG A 208 25.83 24.17 2.69
N GLY A 209 26.46 23.52 1.71
CA GLY A 209 27.90 23.65 1.46
C GLY A 209 28.80 22.88 2.43
N SER A 210 28.23 22.02 3.29
CA SER A 210 28.98 21.08 4.11
C SER A 210 28.71 19.66 3.63
N SER A 211 29.77 18.86 3.53
CA SER A 211 29.68 17.41 3.31
C SER A 211 29.61 16.63 4.62
N ASP A 212 29.57 17.32 5.77
CA ASP A 212 29.51 16.72 7.10
C ASP A 212 28.53 17.52 7.97
N SER A 213 27.55 16.83 8.56
CA SER A 213 26.49 17.46 9.35
C SER A 213 26.08 16.55 10.50
N ALA A 214 25.80 17.14 11.66
CA ALA A 214 25.26 16.42 12.81
C ALA A 214 23.99 17.11 13.30
N SER A 215 22.91 16.33 13.45
CA SER A 215 21.61 16.82 13.94
C SER A 215 20.82 15.68 14.58
N ALA A 216 19.97 15.99 15.55
CA ALA A 216 19.14 15.01 16.28
C ALA A 216 19.92 13.79 16.85
N GLY A 217 21.22 13.96 17.13
CA GLY A 217 22.11 12.90 17.60
C GLY A 217 22.59 11.93 16.52
N VAL A 218 22.44 12.27 15.23
CA VAL A 218 22.94 11.51 14.09
C VAL A 218 23.89 12.37 13.26
N ARG A 219 25.01 11.78 12.82
CA ARG A 219 25.98 12.43 11.93
C ARG A 219 25.88 11.83 10.53
N ILE A 220 25.92 12.67 9.50
CA ILE A 220 25.92 12.27 8.10
C ILE A 220 27.13 12.91 7.42
N ARG A 221 27.97 12.09 6.79
CA ARG A 221 29.13 12.52 6.01
C ARG A 221 29.07 11.99 4.59
N ILE A 222 29.31 12.86 3.61
CA ILE A 222 29.48 12.55 2.20
C ILE A 222 30.97 12.64 1.88
N GLU A 223 31.60 11.51 1.61
CA GLU A 223 33.02 11.43 1.24
C GLU A 223 33.22 11.52 -0.28
N ASP A 224 32.21 11.10 -1.06
CA ASP A 224 32.23 11.17 -2.52
C ASP A 224 31.07 12.04 -3.07
N PRO A 225 31.27 13.37 -3.16
CA PRO A 225 30.24 14.29 -3.63
C PRO A 225 29.99 14.21 -5.15
N GLU A 226 30.87 13.53 -5.91
CA GLU A 226 30.67 13.30 -7.35
C GLU A 226 29.53 12.29 -7.58
N LEU A 227 29.51 11.22 -6.79
CA LEU A 227 28.47 10.19 -6.86
C LEU A 227 27.26 10.50 -5.97
N CYS A 228 27.42 11.28 -4.89
CA CYS A 228 26.31 11.69 -4.01
C CYS A 228 26.37 13.19 -3.69
N SER A 229 25.66 13.99 -4.46
CA SER A 229 25.61 15.45 -4.23
C SER A 229 24.70 15.88 -3.07
N ARG A 230 23.81 14.99 -2.61
CA ARG A 230 22.84 15.28 -1.55
C ARG A 230 22.43 14.01 -0.80
N TYR A 231 22.50 14.07 0.52
CA TYR A 231 21.94 13.06 1.42
C TYR A 231 21.13 13.75 2.52
N LEU A 232 19.94 13.24 2.80
CA LEU A 232 19.05 13.74 3.85
C LEU A 232 18.73 12.60 4.81
N GLY A 233 18.75 12.88 6.11
CA GLY A 233 18.32 11.95 7.15
C GLY A 233 17.27 12.58 8.05
N ALA A 234 16.32 11.77 8.51
CA ALA A 234 15.33 12.14 9.51
C ALA A 234 15.30 11.08 10.59
N VAL A 235 15.29 11.51 11.86
CA VAL A 235 15.24 10.60 13.01
C VAL A 235 13.82 10.55 13.56
N ILE A 236 13.22 9.37 13.56
CA ILE A 236 11.88 9.12 14.11
C ILE A 236 12.03 8.13 15.28
N ARG A 237 11.62 8.54 16.48
CA ARG A 237 11.73 7.73 17.71
C ARG A 237 10.36 7.24 18.15
N GLY A 238 10.32 6.10 18.85
CA GLY A 238 9.08 5.52 19.37
C GLY A 238 8.19 4.86 18.31
N VAL A 239 8.77 4.47 17.17
CA VAL A 239 8.04 3.76 16.12
C VAL A 239 7.74 2.34 16.58
N THR A 240 6.46 1.98 16.59
CA THR A 240 6.04 0.58 16.74
C THR A 240 5.90 -0.03 15.35
N VAL A 241 6.72 -1.03 15.04
CA VAL A 241 6.67 -1.74 13.76
C VAL A 241 5.49 -2.71 13.78
N GLY A 242 4.65 -2.66 12.75
CA GLY A 242 3.47 -3.50 12.63
C GLY A 242 2.86 -3.43 11.23
N PRO A 243 1.68 -4.02 11.02
CA PRO A 243 0.97 -3.93 9.74
C PRO A 243 0.67 -2.48 9.35
N SER A 244 0.72 -2.22 8.05
CA SER A 244 0.33 -0.92 7.50
C SER A 244 -1.16 -0.66 7.64
N PRO A 245 -1.59 0.61 7.78
CA PRO A 245 -2.99 0.97 7.64
C PRO A 245 -3.56 0.49 6.30
N ARG A 246 -4.83 0.10 6.28
CA ARG A 246 -5.49 -0.50 5.10
C ARG A 246 -5.36 0.33 3.83
N TRP A 247 -5.53 1.65 3.92
CA TRP A 247 -5.42 2.55 2.76
C TRP A 247 -4.04 2.49 2.10
N LEU A 248 -2.97 2.41 2.92
CA LEU A 248 -1.59 2.34 2.46
C LEU A 248 -1.32 0.99 1.80
N ALA A 249 -1.72 -0.09 2.48
CA ALA A 249 -1.60 -1.44 1.96
C ALA A 249 -2.35 -1.62 0.63
N ASN A 250 -3.56 -1.05 0.51
CA ASN A 250 -4.36 -1.11 -0.72
C ASN A 250 -3.68 -0.36 -1.88
N ARG A 251 -3.17 0.85 -1.66
CA ARG A 251 -2.42 1.60 -2.71
C ARG A 251 -1.18 0.84 -3.18
N LEU A 252 -0.43 0.24 -2.27
CA LEU A 252 0.73 -0.59 -2.65
C LEU A 252 0.31 -1.80 -3.50
N ARG A 253 -0.74 -2.54 -3.11
CA ARG A 253 -1.26 -3.67 -3.90
C ARG A 253 -1.77 -3.22 -5.27
N ALA A 254 -2.46 -2.09 -5.34
CA ALA A 254 -2.94 -1.52 -6.59
C ALA A 254 -1.79 -1.08 -7.52
N ALA A 255 -0.61 -0.78 -6.97
CA ALA A 255 0.63 -0.56 -7.73
C ALA A 255 1.48 -1.84 -7.92
N GLY A 256 0.93 -3.03 -7.60
CA GLY A 256 1.61 -4.32 -7.79
C GLY A 256 2.66 -4.67 -6.72
N GLN A 257 2.72 -3.95 -5.60
CA GLN A 257 3.62 -4.22 -4.48
C GLN A 257 2.93 -5.02 -3.38
N ARG A 258 3.68 -5.92 -2.72
CA ARG A 258 3.21 -6.64 -1.53
C ARG A 258 3.54 -5.82 -0.27
N PRO A 259 2.53 -5.42 0.54
CA PRO A 259 2.77 -4.77 1.83
C PRO A 259 3.55 -5.69 2.78
N ILE A 260 4.43 -5.12 3.60
CA ILE A 260 5.30 -5.84 4.53
C ILE A 260 5.08 -5.34 5.97
N ASN A 261 5.37 -4.07 6.22
CA ASN A 261 5.15 -3.40 7.50
C ASN A 261 5.10 -1.88 7.30
N ASN A 262 4.54 -1.18 8.28
CA ASN A 262 4.32 0.26 8.26
C ASN A 262 5.56 1.13 7.96
N VAL A 263 6.78 0.64 8.21
CA VAL A 263 8.01 1.39 7.92
C VAL A 263 8.44 1.21 6.46
N VAL A 264 8.56 -0.04 6.00
CA VAL A 264 8.96 -0.36 4.61
C VAL A 264 7.90 0.11 3.62
N ASP A 265 6.64 -0.04 3.99
CA ASP A 265 5.52 0.34 3.14
C ASP A 265 5.44 1.86 2.98
N ALA A 266 5.77 2.63 4.02
CA ALA A 266 5.83 4.09 3.93
C ALA A 266 6.94 4.55 2.96
N THR A 267 8.12 3.92 2.99
CA THR A 267 9.20 4.25 2.05
C THR A 267 8.83 3.88 0.61
N ASN A 268 8.22 2.70 0.40
CA ASN A 268 7.77 2.27 -0.92
C ASN A 268 6.65 3.15 -1.46
N TYR A 269 5.74 3.59 -0.60
CA TYR A 269 4.65 4.48 -0.97
C TYR A 269 5.17 5.82 -1.48
N VAL A 270 6.10 6.46 -0.75
CA VAL A 270 6.69 7.73 -1.18
C VAL A 270 7.47 7.57 -2.49
N MET A 271 8.18 6.45 -2.66
CA MET A 271 8.85 6.12 -3.91
C MET A 271 7.86 6.03 -5.08
N LEU A 272 6.77 5.30 -4.91
CA LEU A 272 5.76 5.13 -5.95
C LEU A 272 4.95 6.41 -6.20
N GLU A 273 4.72 7.24 -5.19
CA GLU A 273 3.97 8.49 -5.32
C GLU A 273 4.81 9.55 -6.02
N LEU A 274 6.01 9.82 -5.49
CA LEU A 274 6.84 10.98 -5.85
C LEU A 274 8.02 10.64 -6.76
N GLY A 275 8.32 9.35 -6.96
CA GLY A 275 9.50 8.92 -7.72
C GLY A 275 10.80 9.00 -6.93
N GLN A 276 10.73 9.11 -5.60
CA GLN A 276 11.91 9.23 -4.74
C GLN A 276 12.09 7.98 -3.88
N PRO A 277 13.01 7.07 -4.24
CA PRO A 277 13.38 5.95 -3.38
C PRO A 277 13.85 6.44 -2.01
N LEU A 278 13.34 5.80 -0.96
CA LEU A 278 13.72 6.05 0.42
C LEU A 278 14.14 4.74 1.08
N HIS A 279 14.95 4.87 2.13
CA HIS A 279 15.35 3.74 2.96
C HIS A 279 15.26 4.10 4.44
N ALA A 280 14.94 3.12 5.28
CA ALA A 280 14.88 3.27 6.72
C ALA A 280 15.91 2.37 7.39
N PHE A 281 16.77 2.95 8.23
CA PHE A 281 17.73 2.22 9.04
C PHE A 281 17.25 2.15 10.49
N ASP A 282 17.48 1.01 11.13
CA ASP A 282 17.34 0.92 12.59
C ASP A 282 18.51 1.66 13.24
N LEU A 283 18.19 2.81 13.84
CA LEU A 283 19.18 3.69 14.45
C LEU A 283 19.98 2.99 15.57
N HIS A 284 19.40 2.01 16.28
CA HIS A 284 20.13 1.26 17.31
C HIS A 284 21.20 0.33 16.74
N ARG A 285 21.15 0.05 15.43
CA ARG A 285 22.09 -0.83 14.73
C ARG A 285 23.15 -0.07 13.94
N LEU A 286 23.09 1.26 13.90
CA LEU A 286 24.11 2.11 13.29
C LEU A 286 25.21 2.42 14.31
N ALA A 287 26.43 1.97 14.03
CA ALA A 287 27.59 2.31 14.85
C ALA A 287 27.78 3.83 14.94
N ASP A 288 27.98 4.33 16.16
CA ASP A 288 28.14 5.75 16.50
C ASP A 288 27.05 6.67 15.93
N ALA A 289 25.84 6.15 15.68
CA ALA A 289 24.73 6.89 15.06
C ALA A 289 25.17 7.71 13.82
N THR A 290 26.09 7.14 13.04
CA THR A 290 26.72 7.83 11.92
C THR A 290 26.33 7.18 10.60
N ILE A 291 26.19 7.99 9.55
CA ILE A 291 26.11 7.57 8.16
C ILE A 291 27.27 8.17 7.39
N VAL A 292 28.01 7.34 6.65
CA VAL A 292 29.07 7.76 5.74
C VAL A 292 28.75 7.26 4.33
N VAL A 293 28.71 8.18 3.37
CA VAL A 293 28.41 7.88 1.96
C VAL A 293 29.67 8.07 1.14
N GLY A 294 30.21 6.98 0.59
CA GLY A 294 31.47 7.00 -0.14
C GLY A 294 31.73 5.69 -0.88
N ARG A 295 32.71 5.68 -1.77
CA ARG A 295 33.05 4.49 -2.57
C ARG A 295 33.42 3.29 -1.69
N ALA A 296 33.21 2.10 -2.24
CA ALA A 296 33.59 0.86 -1.60
C ALA A 296 35.11 0.77 -1.38
N ARG A 297 35.49 0.07 -0.31
CA ARG A 297 36.90 -0.22 -0.03
C ARG A 297 37.31 -1.51 -0.77
N PRO A 298 38.57 -1.63 -1.23
CA PRO A 298 39.02 -2.86 -1.87
C PRO A 298 38.81 -4.10 -0.99
N GLY A 299 38.23 -5.16 -1.57
CA GLY A 299 37.99 -6.44 -0.87
C GLY A 299 36.77 -6.44 0.05
N GLU A 300 35.95 -5.40 0.01
CA GLU A 300 34.74 -5.31 0.81
C GLU A 300 33.62 -6.24 0.31
N THR A 301 32.77 -6.66 1.24
CA THR A 301 31.59 -7.48 0.96
C THR A 301 30.39 -6.92 1.73
N LEU A 302 29.19 -7.13 1.17
CA LEU A 302 27.93 -6.84 1.84
C LEU A 302 26.97 -8.01 1.64
N VAL A 303 26.31 -8.43 2.71
CA VAL A 303 25.16 -9.33 2.65
C VAL A 303 23.90 -8.48 2.60
N THR A 304 23.13 -8.60 1.52
CA THR A 304 21.88 -7.83 1.33
C THR A 304 20.73 -8.42 2.15
N LEU A 305 19.59 -7.71 2.18
CA LEU A 305 18.43 -8.08 3.02
C LEU A 305 17.81 -9.46 2.66
N ASP A 306 18.09 -9.95 1.46
CA ASP A 306 17.75 -11.29 0.98
C ASP A 306 18.69 -12.40 1.51
N GLY A 307 19.74 -12.04 2.26
CA GLY A 307 20.74 -12.95 2.80
C GLY A 307 21.84 -13.32 1.81
N GLU A 308 21.86 -12.74 0.61
CA GLU A 308 22.87 -13.02 -0.41
C GLU A 308 24.10 -12.11 -0.25
N ALA A 309 25.29 -12.71 -0.34
CA ALA A 309 26.53 -11.94 -0.43
C ALA A 309 26.70 -11.37 -1.84
N ARG A 310 26.89 -10.05 -1.95
CA ARG A 310 27.09 -9.35 -3.21
C ARG A 310 28.58 -9.00 -3.41
N PRO A 311 29.15 -9.22 -4.60
CA PRO A 311 30.50 -8.73 -4.90
C PRO A 311 30.49 -7.21 -5.00
N ILE A 312 31.39 -6.54 -4.28
CA ILE A 312 31.50 -5.08 -4.27
C ILE A 312 32.78 -4.67 -5.00
N THR A 313 32.67 -3.73 -5.94
CA THR A 313 33.82 -3.13 -6.63
C THR A 313 34.09 -1.73 -6.10
N SER A 314 35.34 -1.24 -6.22
CA SER A 314 35.76 0.09 -5.73
C SER A 314 35.00 1.25 -6.36
N GLU A 315 34.34 1.04 -7.50
CA GLU A 315 33.54 2.04 -8.20
C GLU A 315 32.13 2.18 -7.59
N MET A 316 31.66 1.20 -6.81
CA MET A 316 30.33 1.22 -6.22
C MET A 316 30.28 2.21 -5.06
N LEU A 317 29.22 3.01 -5.02
CA LEU A 317 28.93 3.89 -3.90
C LEU A 317 28.27 3.08 -2.77
N MET A 318 28.76 3.26 -1.55
CA MET A 318 28.29 2.55 -0.37
C MET A 318 27.74 3.53 0.66
N ILE A 319 26.71 3.11 1.38
CA ILE A 319 26.26 3.73 2.62
C ILE A 319 26.80 2.89 3.77
N ARG A 320 27.42 3.55 4.74
CA ARG A 320 28.11 2.91 5.88
C ARG A 320 27.65 3.52 7.18
N ASP A 321 27.80 2.76 8.26
CA ASP A 321 27.91 3.35 9.58
C ASP A 321 29.38 3.69 9.90
N ALA A 322 29.70 3.98 11.17
CA ALA A 322 31.08 4.26 11.57
C ALA A 322 32.07 3.09 11.35
N ASP A 323 31.57 1.85 11.28
CA ASP A 323 32.40 0.64 11.29
C ASP A 323 32.33 -0.14 9.97
N ARG A 324 31.16 -0.25 9.35
CA ARG A 324 30.87 -1.23 8.28
C ARG A 324 29.87 -0.71 7.23
N PRO A 325 29.83 -1.31 6.03
CA PRO A 325 28.79 -1.02 5.05
C PRO A 325 27.41 -1.49 5.55
N VAL A 326 26.38 -0.70 5.28
CA VAL A 326 24.98 -0.99 5.65
C VAL A 326 24.06 -1.04 4.44
N ALA A 327 24.43 -0.43 3.31
CA ALA A 327 23.74 -0.56 2.03
C ALA A 327 24.67 -0.28 0.85
N ILE A 328 24.32 -0.81 -0.33
CA ILE A 328 24.81 -0.32 -1.63
C ILE A 328 23.87 0.83 -2.01
N ALA A 329 24.43 1.98 -2.37
CA ALA A 329 23.67 3.19 -2.67
C ALA A 329 22.97 3.13 -4.04
#